data_AF-A0A0C2D1E5-F1
#
_entry.id   AF-A0A0C2D1E5-F1
#
_cell.length_a   1.000
_cell.length_b   1.000
_cell.length_c   1.000
_cell.angle_alpha   90.00
_cell.angle_beta   90.00
_cell.angle_gamma   90.00
#
_symmetry.space_group_name_H-M   'P 1'
#
loop_
_entity.id
_entity.type
_entity.pdbx_description
1 polymer ?
#
loop_
_entity_poly.entity_id
_entity_poly.type
_entity_poly.pdbx_seq_one_letter_code
_entity_poly.pdbx_strand_id
1 'polypeptide(L)'
;MNAFEHAKVVRQDERSNPLPTGQSATMIVLELTAGTTPEQCLEAAKAKLGESIPDLPATTTTPQGYLTLKGKTSTYEYTVVCGVAKDVPTMFLSVVQ
;
A
#
# COMPACT_ATOMS: atom_id res chain seq x y z
N MET A 1 0.86 -6.03 -17.82
CA MET A 1 1.23 -6.85 -16.66
C MET A 1 0.43 -6.36 -15.46
N ASN A 2 -0.32 -7.24 -14.81
CA ASN A 2 -1.01 -6.91 -13.57
C ASN A 2 -0.01 -7.11 -12.41
N ALA A 3 0.39 -6.03 -11.74
CA ALA A 3 1.42 -6.06 -10.70
C ALA A 3 1.06 -6.96 -9.49
N PHE A 4 -0.22 -7.31 -9.32
CA PHE A 4 -0.71 -8.08 -8.19
C PHE A 4 -1.07 -9.54 -8.52
N GLU A 5 -1.05 -9.95 -9.80
CA GLU A 5 -1.53 -11.26 -10.25
C GLU A 5 -0.77 -12.46 -9.64
N HIS A 6 0.50 -12.26 -9.28
CA HIS A 6 1.33 -13.24 -8.57
C HIS A 6 1.92 -12.68 -7.28
N ALA A 7 1.30 -11.65 -6.71
CA ALA A 7 1.74 -11.10 -5.44
C ALA A 7 1.51 -12.10 -4.31
N LYS A 8 2.50 -12.23 -3.42
CA LYS A 8 2.47 -13.11 -2.26
C LYS A 8 2.35 -12.27 -0.99
N VAL A 9 1.32 -12.53 -0.20
CA VAL A 9 1.20 -11.95 1.15
C VAL A 9 2.28 -12.56 2.03
N VAL A 10 3.24 -11.76 2.48
CA VAL A 10 4.30 -12.21 3.39
C VAL A 10 4.05 -11.82 4.83
N ARG A 11 3.19 -10.83 5.05
CA ARG A 11 2.74 -10.45 6.39
C ARG A 11 1.38 -9.79 6.28
N GLN A 12 0.48 -10.15 7.19
CA GLN A 12 -0.78 -9.45 7.39
C GLN A 12 -1.01 -9.37 8.90
N ASP A 13 -1.10 -8.14 9.40
CA ASP A 13 -1.43 -7.86 10.78
C ASP A 13 -2.77 -7.14 10.81
N GLU A 14 -3.71 -7.66 11.59
CA GLU A 14 -4.98 -7.02 11.87
C GLU A 14 -5.08 -6.75 13.36
N ARG A 15 -5.41 -5.51 13.71
CA ARG A 15 -5.77 -5.14 15.08
C ARG A 15 -7.23 -4.74 15.11
N SER A 16 -8.05 -5.72 15.47
CA SER A 16 -9.49 -5.58 15.69
C SER A 16 -9.82 -5.11 17.12
N ASN A 17 -8.83 -5.08 18.02
CA ASN A 17 -8.98 -4.52 19.37
C ASN A 17 -8.80 -3.00 19.30
N PRO A 18 -9.69 -2.22 19.95
CA PRO A 18 -9.69 -0.78 19.78
C PRO A 18 -8.36 -0.23 20.28
N LEU A 19 -7.67 0.52 19.43
CA LEU A 19 -6.87 1.63 19.95
C LEU A 19 -7.74 2.40 20.97
N PRO A 20 -7.18 3.14 21.93
CA PRO A 20 -7.99 3.89 22.92
C PRO A 20 -9.10 4.78 22.31
N THR A 21 -9.02 5.03 21.00
CA THR A 21 -9.94 5.75 20.12
C THR A 21 -11.07 4.92 19.48
N GLY A 22 -11.11 3.59 19.63
CA GLY A 22 -12.11 2.72 18.98
C GLY A 22 -11.76 2.27 17.56
N GLN A 23 -10.56 2.61 17.08
CA GLN A 23 -10.14 2.36 15.69
C GLN A 23 -9.57 0.96 15.48
N SER A 24 -9.78 0.45 14.27
CA SER A 24 -9.19 -0.75 13.68
C SER A 24 -8.01 -0.39 12.77
N ALA A 25 -7.02 -1.27 12.71
CA ALA A 25 -5.88 -1.09 11.82
C ALA A 25 -5.49 -2.40 11.14
N THR A 26 -5.29 -2.34 9.83
CA THR A 26 -4.84 -3.46 9.01
C THR A 26 -3.56 -3.07 8.30
N MET A 27 -2.57 -3.94 8.36
CA MET A 27 -1.31 -3.81 7.65
C MET A 27 -1.02 -5.06 6.84
N ILE A 28 -0.60 -4.89 5.59
CA ILE A 28 -0.30 -5.97 4.66
C ILE A 28 1.04 -5.67 3.99
N VAL A 29 1.89 -6.69 3.89
CA VAL A 29 3.12 -6.66 3.09
C VAL A 29 3.01 -7.73 2.02
N LEU A 30 3.19 -7.30 0.76
CA LEU A 30 3.18 -8.13 -0.42
C LEU A 30 4.57 -8.19 -1.05
N GLU A 31 5.10 -9.39 -1.31
CA GLU A 31 6.13 -9.59 -2.31
C GLU A 31 5.47 -9.58 -3.69
N LEU A 32 5.99 -8.81 -4.64
CA LEU A 32 5.45 -8.68 -5.99
C LEU A 32 6.24 -9.56 -6.97
N THR A 33 5.67 -9.74 -8.16
CA THR A 33 6.34 -10.46 -9.25
C THR A 33 7.72 -9.85 -9.54
N ALA A 34 8.73 -10.71 -9.74
CA ALA A 34 10.07 -10.29 -10.12
C ALA A 34 10.04 -9.37 -11.35
N GLY A 35 10.81 -8.29 -11.31
CA GLY A 35 10.85 -7.27 -12.37
C GLY A 35 9.76 -6.20 -12.28
N THR A 36 8.83 -6.29 -11.32
CA THR A 36 7.87 -5.20 -11.05
C THR A 36 8.62 -3.98 -10.52
N THR A 37 8.50 -2.84 -11.20
CA THR A 37 9.12 -1.59 -10.73
C THR A 37 8.26 -0.89 -9.66
N PRO A 38 8.84 -0.03 -8.81
CA PRO A 38 8.07 0.77 -7.86
C PRO A 38 6.94 1.57 -8.52
N GLU A 39 7.17 2.10 -9.72
CA GLU A 39 6.17 2.87 -10.49
C GLU A 39 5.02 1.96 -10.93
N GLN A 40 5.31 0.76 -11.45
CA GLN A 40 4.28 -0.20 -11.84
C GLN A 40 3.42 -0.64 -10.66
N CYS A 41 4.04 -0.89 -9.50
CA CYS A 41 3.34 -1.16 -8.24
C CYS A 41 2.41 0.01 -7.88
N LEU A 42 2.92 1.24 -7.95
CA LEU A 42 2.16 2.41 -7.52
C LEU A 42 1.00 2.72 -8.46
N GLU A 43 1.21 2.63 -9.77
CA GLU A 43 0.15 2.85 -10.76
C GLU A 43 -0.95 1.78 -10.62
N ALA A 44 -0.60 0.53 -10.35
CA ALA A 44 -1.59 -0.51 -10.04
C ALA A 44 -2.35 -0.21 -8.74
N ALA A 45 -1.66 0.26 -7.69
CA ALA A 45 -2.30 0.64 -6.44
C ALA A 45 -3.24 1.84 -6.60
N LYS A 46 -2.83 2.87 -7.35
CA LYS A 46 -3.65 4.03 -7.69
C LYS A 46 -4.87 3.63 -8.51
N ALA A 47 -4.70 2.78 -9.52
CA ALA A 47 -5.83 2.28 -10.30
C ALA A 47 -6.87 1.61 -9.40
N LYS A 48 -6.42 0.79 -8.43
CA LYS A 48 -7.33 0.11 -7.50
C LYS A 48 -8.00 1.05 -6.50
N LEU A 49 -7.25 1.99 -5.92
CA LEU A 49 -7.81 2.99 -5.01
C LEU A 49 -8.76 3.96 -5.74
N GLY A 50 -8.45 4.31 -6.98
CA GLY A 50 -9.23 5.18 -7.85
C GLY A 50 -10.63 4.65 -8.18
N GLU A 51 -10.87 3.34 -8.03
CA GLU A 51 -12.21 2.76 -8.13
C GLU A 51 -13.16 3.28 -7.04
N SER A 52 -12.63 3.74 -5.89
CA SER A 52 -13.40 4.17 -4.73
C SER A 52 -13.07 5.58 -4.23
N ILE A 53 -11.91 6.13 -4.60
CA ILE A 53 -11.41 7.43 -4.17
C ILE A 53 -11.16 8.28 -5.41
N PRO A 54 -12.04 9.25 -5.75
CA PRO A 54 -11.95 9.99 -7.01
C PRO A 54 -10.72 10.88 -7.11
N ASP A 55 -10.29 11.47 -6.00
CA ASP A 55 -9.13 12.35 -5.93
C ASP A 55 -8.03 11.73 -5.07
N LEU A 56 -7.10 11.05 -5.72
CA LEU A 56 -5.93 10.49 -5.04
C LEU A 56 -4.88 11.58 -4.79
N PRO A 57 -4.23 11.56 -3.61
CA PRO A 57 -3.18 12.51 -3.29
C PRO A 57 -1.93 12.31 -4.15
N ALA A 58 -1.05 13.31 -4.15
CA ALA A 58 0.22 13.22 -4.85
C ALA A 58 1.14 12.14 -4.25
N THR A 59 1.90 11.47 -5.12
CA THR A 59 2.97 10.56 -4.73
C THR A 59 4.13 11.32 -4.12
N THR A 60 4.75 10.75 -3.09
CA THR A 60 6.03 11.21 -2.54
C THR A 60 7.08 10.12 -2.66
N THR A 61 8.36 10.50 -2.72
CA THR A 61 9.47 9.55 -2.75
C THR A 61 10.25 9.66 -1.45
N THR A 62 10.48 8.53 -0.78
CA THR A 62 11.31 8.50 0.43
C THR A 62 12.79 8.67 0.07
N PRO A 63 13.67 9.06 1.02
CA PRO A 63 15.12 9.10 0.79
C PRO A 63 15.72 7.77 0.33
N GLN A 64 15.08 6.65 0.66
CA GLN A 64 15.47 5.31 0.26
C GLN A 64 14.97 4.92 -1.15
N GLY A 65 14.28 5.81 -1.85
CA GLY A 65 13.75 5.59 -3.19
C GLY A 65 12.39 4.89 -3.24
N TYR A 66 11.67 4.80 -2.12
CA TYR A 66 10.33 4.20 -2.11
C TYR A 66 9.27 5.20 -2.53
N LEU A 67 8.38 4.77 -3.42
CA LEU A 67 7.23 5.56 -3.83
C LEU A 67 6.10 5.36 -2.84
N THR A 68 5.56 6.47 -2.33
CA THR A 68 4.61 6.48 -1.23
C THR A 68 3.38 7.29 -1.60
N LEU A 69 2.20 6.72 -1.34
CA LEU A 69 0.90 7.36 -1.47
C LEU A 69 0.21 7.30 -0.11
N LYS A 70 -0.08 8.46 0.49
CA LYS A 70 -0.79 8.56 1.77
C LYS A 70 -2.01 9.42 1.59
N GLY A 71 -3.16 8.92 2.01
CA GLY A 71 -4.41 9.64 1.94
C GLY A 71 -5.37 9.27 3.05
N LYS A 72 -6.49 9.97 3.08
CA LYS A 72 -7.59 9.71 4.00
C LYS A 72 -8.91 9.97 3.31
N THR A 73 -9.91 9.18 3.68
CA THR A 73 -11.32 9.40 3.34
C THR A 73 -12.05 9.88 4.59
N SER A 74 -13.38 9.99 4.51
CA SER A 74 -14.20 10.22 5.70
C SER A 74 -14.26 9.02 6.65
N THR A 75 -13.84 7.83 6.19
CA THR A 75 -13.98 6.57 6.93
C THR A 75 -12.67 5.87 7.26
N TYR A 76 -11.59 6.13 6.53
CA TYR A 76 -10.30 5.50 6.80
C TYR A 76 -9.10 6.33 6.31
N GLU A 77 -7.96 6.14 6.94
CA GLU A 77 -6.65 6.58 6.47
C GLU A 77 -5.93 5.41 5.80
N TYR A 78 -5.17 5.68 4.75
CA TYR A 78 -4.41 4.65 4.05
C TYR A 78 -2.99 5.11 3.71
N THR A 79 -2.07 4.17 3.68
CA THR A 79 -0.69 4.36 3.24
C THR A 79 -0.30 3.19 2.35
N VAL A 80 0.14 3.50 1.13
CA VAL A 80 0.78 2.57 0.21
C VAL A 80 2.24 2.96 0.08
N VAL A 81 3.14 1.98 0.18
CA VAL A 81 4.56 2.16 -0.12
C VAL A 81 4.99 1.06 -1.09
N CYS A 82 5.53 1.46 -2.25
CA CYS A 82 6.05 0.59 -3.29
C CYS A 82 7.57 0.77 -3.37
N GLY A 83 8.30 -0.33 -3.43
CA GLY A 83 9.75 -0.29 -3.40
C GLY A 83 10.43 -1.63 -3.60
N VAL A 84 11.76 -1.64 -3.52
CA VAL A 84 12.57 -2.86 -3.48
C VAL A 84 13.10 -3.05 -2.06
N ALA A 85 12.70 -4.13 -1.40
CA ALA A 85 13.16 -4.50 -0.07
C ALA A 85 13.97 -5.80 -0.16
N LYS A 86 15.24 -5.77 0.24
CA LYS A 86 16.16 -6.92 0.16
C LYS A 86 16.16 -7.57 -1.24
N ASP A 87 16.28 -6.74 -2.28
CA ASP A 87 16.26 -7.15 -3.70
C ASP A 87 14.94 -7.74 -4.21
N VAL A 88 13.87 -7.69 -3.42
CA VAL A 88 12.53 -8.15 -3.80
C VAL A 88 11.57 -6.97 -3.98
N PRO A 89 10.91 -6.81 -5.14
CA PRO A 89 9.82 -5.85 -5.32
C PRO A 89 8.73 -6.09 -4.26
N THR A 90 8.41 -5.07 -3.48
CA THR A 90 7.54 -5.18 -2.31
C THR A 90 6.54 -4.04 -2.27
N MET A 91 5.31 -4.35 -1.88
CA MET A 91 4.29 -3.36 -1.53
C MET A 91 3.96 -3.48 -0.04
N PHE A 92 3.89 -2.34 0.62
CA PHE A 92 3.29 -2.19 1.94
C PHE A 92 1.96 -1.45 1.80
N LEU A 93 0.92 -1.97 2.44
CA LEU A 93 -0.38 -1.33 2.57
C LEU A 93 -0.73 -1.24 4.05
N SER A 94 -1.13 -0.06 4.51
CA SER A 94 -1.73 0.14 5.82
C SER A 94 -3.06 0.86 5.65
N VAL A 95 -4.07 0.43 6.40
CA VAL A 95 -5.38 1.06 6.51
C VAL A 95 -5.73 1.21 7.98
N VAL A 96 -6.22 2.38 8.38
CA VAL A 96 -6.70 2.66 9.73
C VAL A 96 -8.12 3.22 9.62
N GLN A 97 -9.06 2.63 10.33
CA GLN A 97 -10.49 2.96 10.29
C GLN A 97 -11.04 3.12 11.70
#